data_AF-A0A7C3SSK5-F1
#
_entry.id   AF-A0A7C3SSK5-F1
#
_cell.length_a   1.000
_cell.length_b   1.000
_cell.length_c   1.000
_cell.angle_alpha   90.00
_cell.angle_beta   90.00
_cell.angle_gamma   90.00
#
_symmetry.space_group_name_H-M   'P 1'
#
loop_
_entity.id
_entity.type
_entity.pdbx_description
1 polymer ?
#
loop_
_entity_poly.entity_id
_entity_poly.type
_entity_poly.pdbx_seq_one_letter_code
_entity_poly.pdbx_strand_id
1 'polypeptide(L)'
;MADEEKNINIQERGEMHRIDDERNKGVQLEHRDAELYIVMGFFVVALGLPVILGTYYSMQEGDYRPAVVNFICGVVMTGIGIASILYGWAMKKRLWS
;
A
#
# COMPACT_ATOMS: atom_id res chain seq x y z
N MET A 1 10.82 -50.80 -13.81
CA MET A 1 10.36 -50.06 -15.00
C MET A 1 9.05 -49.32 -14.72
N ALA A 2 7.89 -49.97 -14.58
CA ALA A 2 6.62 -49.27 -14.32
C ALA A 2 6.56 -48.52 -12.96
N ASP A 3 7.18 -49.08 -11.91
CA ASP A 3 7.22 -48.45 -10.59
C ASP A 3 8.17 -47.24 -10.49
N GLU A 4 9.22 -47.21 -11.33
CA GLU A 4 10.17 -46.09 -11.41
C GLU A 4 9.55 -44.90 -12.15
N GLU A 5 8.85 -45.13 -13.28
CA GLU A 5 8.11 -44.08 -13.98
C GLU A 5 7.03 -43.42 -13.10
N LYS A 6 6.32 -44.23 -12.29
CA LYS A 6 5.31 -43.72 -11.36
C LYS A 6 5.93 -42.82 -10.28
N ASN A 7 7.12 -43.16 -9.78
CA ASN A 7 7.80 -42.38 -8.76
C ASN A 7 8.30 -41.03 -9.31
N ILE A 8 8.88 -41.05 -10.52
CA ILE A 8 9.35 -39.85 -11.23
C ILE A 8 8.18 -38.89 -11.51
N ASN A 9 7.02 -39.41 -11.96
CA ASN A 9 5.84 -38.59 -12.24
C ASN A 9 5.27 -37.92 -10.98
N ILE A 10 5.29 -38.61 -9.84
CA ILE A 10 4.85 -38.07 -8.55
C ILE A 10 5.83 -37.01 -8.05
N GLN A 11 7.13 -37.22 -8.25
CA GLN A 11 8.17 -36.27 -7.87
C GLN A 11 8.11 -35.00 -8.73
N GLU A 12 7.95 -35.12 -10.05
CA GLU A 12 7.72 -33.98 -10.95
C GLU A 12 6.43 -33.22 -10.61
N ARG A 13 5.32 -33.92 -10.32
CA ARG A 13 4.08 -33.24 -9.87
C ARG A 13 4.27 -32.53 -8.53
N GLY A 14 5.01 -33.11 -7.60
CA GLY A 14 5.32 -32.52 -6.30
C GLY A 14 6.17 -31.26 -6.44
N GLU A 15 7.18 -31.28 -7.31
CA GLU A 15 8.00 -30.11 -7.61
C GLU A 15 7.22 -29.02 -8.35
N MET A 16 6.36 -29.39 -9.30
CA MET A 16 5.50 -28.46 -10.02
C MET A 16 4.51 -27.75 -9.08
N HIS A 17 3.88 -28.49 -8.15
CA HIS A 17 3.05 -27.89 -7.10
C HIS A 17 3.81 -26.96 -6.16
N ARG A 18 5.07 -27.26 -5.86
CA ARG A 18 5.92 -26.42 -4.99
C ARG A 18 6.27 -25.10 -5.67
N ILE A 19 6.60 -25.14 -6.97
CA ILE A 19 6.91 -23.95 -7.78
C ILE A 19 5.67 -23.07 -7.92
N ASP A 20 4.50 -23.65 -8.17
CA ASP A 20 3.25 -22.91 -8.26
C ASP A 20 2.89 -22.24 -6.93
N ASP A 21 3.08 -22.92 -5.79
CA ASP A 21 2.77 -22.37 -4.47
C ASP A 21 3.75 -21.25 -4.07
N GLU A 22 5.04 -21.35 -4.41
CA GLU A 22 6.02 -20.26 -4.26
C GLU A 22 5.68 -19.05 -5.14
N ARG A 23 5.31 -19.29 -6.40
CA ARG A 23 4.92 -18.22 -7.34
C ARG A 23 3.64 -17.52 -6.90
N ASN A 24 2.65 -18.27 -6.42
CA ASN A 24 1.38 -17.74 -5.96
C ASN A 24 1.54 -16.92 -4.66
N LYS A 25 2.44 -17.33 -3.76
CA LYS A 25 2.81 -16.54 -2.56
C LYS A 25 3.47 -15.21 -2.92
N GLY A 26 4.38 -15.19 -3.90
CA GLY A 26 5.01 -13.95 -4.38
C GLY A 26 3.99 -12.93 -4.89
N VAL A 27 3.05 -13.38 -5.73
CA VAL A 27 1.99 -12.53 -6.29
C VAL A 27 1.03 -12.04 -5.19
N GLN A 28 0.69 -12.87 -4.20
CA GLN A 28 -0.13 -12.44 -3.07
C GLN A 28 0.57 -11.40 -2.18
N LEU A 29 1.89 -11.51 -1.99
CA LEU A 29 2.66 -10.55 -1.20
C LEU A 29 2.65 -9.17 -1.87
N GLU A 30 2.90 -9.09 -3.17
CA GLU A 30 2.86 -7.82 -3.91
C GLU A 30 1.46 -7.18 -3.89
N HIS A 31 0.41 -7.99 -3.98
CA HIS A 31 -0.96 -7.49 -3.88
C HIS A 31 -1.27 -6.92 -2.49
N ARG A 32 -0.82 -7.62 -1.44
CA ARG A 32 -1.02 -7.19 -0.05
C ARG A 32 -0.26 -5.90 0.26
N ASP A 33 0.97 -5.76 -0.26
CA ASP A 33 1.76 -4.55 -0.08
C ASP A 33 1.10 -3.35 -0.78
N ALA A 34 0.56 -3.54 -1.98
CA ALA A 34 -0.19 -2.49 -2.68
C ALA A 34 -1.44 -2.05 -1.91
N GLU A 35 -2.20 -3.00 -1.33
CA GLU A 35 -3.33 -2.67 -0.47
C GLU A 35 -2.91 -1.93 0.80
N LEU A 36 -1.80 -2.35 1.42
CA LEU A 36 -1.26 -1.69 2.61
C LEU A 36 -0.88 -0.23 2.33
N TYR A 37 -0.23 0.05 1.19
CA TYR A 37 0.12 1.41 0.76
C TYR A 37 -1.12 2.30 0.57
N ILE A 38 -2.19 1.75 0.00
CA ILE A 38 -3.46 2.50 -0.18
C ILE A 38 -4.08 2.81 1.19
N VAL A 39 -4.17 1.82 2.08
CA VAL A 39 -4.76 2.00 3.42
C VAL A 39 -3.96 3.00 4.26
N MET A 40 -2.63 2.88 4.25
CA MET A 40 -1.72 3.82 4.90
C MET A 40 -1.88 5.23 4.34
N GLY A 41 -1.98 5.37 3.01
CA GLY A 41 -2.20 6.65 2.37
C GLY A 41 -3.51 7.32 2.80
N PHE A 42 -4.61 6.56 2.85
CA PHE A 42 -5.90 7.05 3.37
C PHE A 42 -5.81 7.47 4.84
N PHE A 43 -5.13 6.69 5.67
CA PHE A 43 -4.92 7.01 7.08
C PHE A 43 -4.18 8.34 7.26
N VAL A 44 -3.09 8.53 6.50
CA VAL A 44 -2.30 9.77 6.56
C VAL A 44 -3.12 10.98 6.08
N VAL A 45 -3.92 10.82 5.01
CA VAL A 45 -4.84 11.88 4.57
C VAL A 45 -5.88 12.22 5.63
N ALA A 46 -6.47 11.20 6.26
CA ALA A 46 -7.45 11.39 7.33
C ALA A 46 -6.87 12.15 8.54
N LEU A 47 -5.58 11.94 8.84
CA LEU A 47 -4.87 12.71 9.86
C LEU A 47 -4.48 14.13 9.41
N GLY A 48 -4.23 14.34 8.11
CA GLY A 48 -3.91 15.66 7.56
C GLY A 48 -5.10 16.64 7.61
N LEU A 49 -6.33 16.15 7.43
CA LEU A 49 -7.55 16.96 7.47
C LEU A 49 -7.75 17.76 8.77
N PRO A 50 -7.69 17.16 9.98
CA PRO A 50 -7.82 17.90 11.23
C PRO A 50 -6.68 18.91 11.45
N VAL A 51 -5.48 18.66 10.91
CA VAL A 51 -4.37 19.62 10.97
C VAL A 51 -4.66 20.86 10.11
N ILE A 52 -5.24 20.66 8.92
CA ILE A 52 -5.72 21.76 8.08
C ILE A 52 -6.87 22.51 8.76
N LEU A 53 -7.81 21.80 9.42
CA LEU A 53 -8.88 22.45 10.19
C LEU A 53 -8.33 23.24 11.40
N GLY A 54 -7.29 22.74 12.07
CA GLY A 54 -6.60 23.48 13.14
C GLY A 54 -5.99 24.79 12.68
N THR A 55 -5.62 24.89 11.39
CA THR A 55 -5.21 26.15 10.76
C THR A 55 -6.33 27.17 10.74
N TYR A 56 -7.56 26.75 10.40
CA TYR A 56 -8.73 27.64 10.34
C TYR A 56 -9.06 28.22 11.72
N TYR A 57 -9.03 27.39 12.77
CA TYR A 57 -9.22 27.86 14.15
C TYR A 57 -8.10 28.81 14.59
N SER A 58 -6.83 28.49 14.30
CA SER A 58 -5.69 29.36 14.65
C SER A 58 -5.76 30.73 13.94
N MET A 59 -6.23 30.76 12.69
CA MET A 59 -6.48 32.01 11.97
C MET A 59 -7.60 32.84 12.61
N GLN A 60 -8.64 32.18 13.14
CA GLN A 60 -9.77 32.84 13.78
C GLN A 60 -9.38 33.47 15.13
N GLU A 61 -8.42 32.87 15.84
CA GLU A 61 -7.86 33.38 17.10
C GLU A 61 -6.84 34.52 16.90
N GLY A 62 -6.46 34.84 15.66
CA GLY A 62 -5.49 35.89 15.33
C GLY A 62 -4.02 35.48 15.49
N ASP A 63 -3.77 34.20 15.76
CA ASP A 63 -2.43 33.65 15.92
C ASP A 63 -1.89 33.10 14.59
N TYR A 64 -1.23 33.99 13.83
CA TYR A 64 -0.70 33.67 12.50
C TYR A 64 0.47 32.69 12.50
N ARG A 65 1.27 32.66 13.56
CA ARG A 65 2.43 31.76 13.69
C ARG A 65 2.02 30.26 13.69
N PRO A 66 1.12 29.80 14.57
CA PRO A 66 0.68 28.40 14.56
C PRO A 66 -0.15 28.06 13.32
N ALA A 67 -0.89 29.02 12.77
CA ALA A 67 -1.65 28.82 11.54
C ALA A 67 -0.74 28.42 10.36
N VAL A 68 0.37 29.12 10.14
CA VAL A 68 1.29 28.81 9.02
C VAL A 68 1.94 27.43 9.20
N VAL A 69 2.35 27.08 10.42
CA VAL A 69 2.98 25.78 10.70
C VAL A 69 1.98 24.63 10.50
N ASN A 70 0.74 24.78 11.02
CA ASN A 70 -0.32 23.80 10.83
C ASN A 70 -0.68 23.66 9.34
N PHE A 71 -0.73 24.76 8.60
CA PHE A 71 -1.03 24.71 7.17
C PHE A 71 0.02 23.91 6.41
N ILE A 72 1.31 24.22 6.62
CA ILE A 72 2.40 23.52 5.95
C ILE A 72 2.42 22.04 6.35
N CYS A 73 2.26 21.74 7.64
CA CYS A 73 2.22 20.37 8.13
C CYS A 73 1.06 19.58 7.51
N GLY A 74 -0.15 20.15 7.52
CA GLY A 74 -1.35 19.54 6.96
C GLY A 74 -1.24 19.30 5.46
N VAL A 75 -0.71 20.26 4.70
CA VAL A 75 -0.47 20.13 3.25
C VAL A 75 0.55 19.04 2.94
N VAL A 76 1.69 19.02 3.64
CA VAL A 76 2.74 18.00 3.43
C VAL A 76 2.22 16.61 3.79
N MET A 77 1.55 16.46 4.93
CA MET A 77 0.99 15.19 5.37
C MET A 77 -0.07 14.68 4.38
N THR A 78 -0.99 15.54 3.97
CA THR A 78 -2.01 15.20 2.97
C THR A 78 -1.38 14.85 1.62
N GLY A 79 -0.36 15.58 1.19
CA GLY A 79 0.38 15.31 -0.05
C GLY A 79 1.05 13.94 -0.06
N ILE A 80 1.73 13.58 1.04
CA ILE A 80 2.36 12.25 1.19
C ILE A 80 1.30 11.14 1.19
N GLY A 81 0.18 11.37 1.88
CA GLY A 81 -0.93 10.43 1.89
C GLY A 81 -1.52 10.19 0.49
N ILE A 82 -1.80 11.26 -0.26
CA ILE A 82 -2.29 11.17 -1.65
C ILE A 82 -1.26 10.47 -2.55
N ALA A 83 0.02 10.82 -2.45
CA ALA A 83 1.08 10.18 -3.23
C ALA A 83 1.15 8.67 -2.95
N SER A 84 0.97 8.25 -1.70
CA SER A 84 0.95 6.85 -1.30
C SER A 84 -0.26 6.10 -1.87
N ILE A 85 -1.44 6.73 -1.88
CA ILE A 85 -2.65 6.18 -2.52
C ILE A 85 -2.43 5.99 -4.02
N LEU A 86 -1.92 7.02 -4.70
CA LEU A 86 -1.66 6.98 -6.15
C LEU A 86 -0.63 5.90 -6.51
N TYR A 87 0.43 5.76 -5.70
CA TYR A 87 1.44 4.72 -5.89
C TYR A 87 0.84 3.31 -5.75
N GLY A 88 0.09 3.07 -4.67
CA GLY A 88 -0.59 1.78 -4.47
C GLY A 88 -1.62 1.48 -5.56
N TRP A 89 -2.33 2.49 -6.06
CA TRP A 89 -3.29 2.34 -7.16
C TRP A 89 -2.60 2.02 -8.50
N ALA A 90 -1.47 2.68 -8.78
CA ALA A 90 -0.65 2.40 -9.96
C ALA A 90 -0.07 0.97 -9.94
N MET A 91 0.42 0.50 -8.79
CA MET A 91 0.86 -0.89 -8.61
C MET A 91 -0.29 -1.88 -8.81
N LYS A 92 -1.46 -1.63 -8.20
CA LYS A 92 -2.63 -2.48 -8.36
C LYS A 92 -3.08 -2.58 -9.83
N LYS A 93 -3.06 -1.45 -10.55
CA LYS A 93 -3.39 -1.42 -11.99
C LYS A 93 -2.38 -2.19 -12.84
N ARG A 94 -1.09 -2.15 -12.48
CA ARG A 94 -0.04 -2.91 -13.18
C ARG A 94 -0.14 -4.42 -12.93
N LEU A 95 -0.58 -4.85 -11.75
CA LEU A 95 -0.79 -6.26 -11.40
C LEU A 95 -2.05 -6.87 -12.03
N TRP A 96 -3.01 -6.04 -12.45
CA TRP A 96 -4.26 -6.46 -13.10
C TRP A 96 -4.20 -6.45 -14.64
N SER A 97 -3.12 -5.91 -15.23
CA SER A 97 -2.88 -5.88 -16.67
C SER A 97 -1.90 -6.97 -17.09
#